data_AF-A0A5J4UUM8-F1
#
_entry.id   AF-A0A5J4UUM8-F1
#
_cell.length_a   1.000
_cell.length_b   1.000
_cell.length_c   1.000
_cell.angle_alpha   90.00
_cell.angle_beta   90.00
_cell.angle_gamma   90.00
#
_symmetry.space_group_name_H-M   'P 1'
#
loop_
_entity.id
_entity.type
_entity.pdbx_description
1 polymer ?
#
loop_
_entity_poly.entity_id
_entity_poly.type
_entity_poly.pdbx_seq_one_letter_code
_entity_poly.pdbx_strand_id
1 'polypeptide(L)'
;MLEDCDIKGENLLMQCTPGSNRVIVKIADFGLVKLQEQTKQTMLMSAKGTPLNIAPELVVGDGKADAKVDVWSMGVVLFQLAGHEYPIKATSVLDLQKLMQQRQITRPKAITDNLLWDLLMKLLQFDKKDRPTAEQALQHPYFTGEQATLFTQFILE
;
A
#
# COMPACT_ATOMS: atom_id res chain seq x y z
N MET A 1 2.88 -20.60 4.25
CA MET A 1 1.81 -19.69 3.82
C MET A 1 2.42 -18.79 2.78
N LEU A 2 1.80 -18.69 1.61
CA LEU A 2 2.25 -17.89 0.48
C LEU A 2 1.71 -16.46 0.65
N GLU A 3 2.57 -15.46 0.51
CA GLU A 3 2.28 -14.03 0.73
C GLU A 3 2.37 -13.27 -0.62
N ASP A 4 1.55 -12.24 -0.81
CA ASP A 4 1.02 -11.77 -2.09
C ASP A 4 1.63 -10.42 -2.53
N CYS A 5 2.76 -10.51 -3.25
CA CYS A 5 3.61 -9.36 -3.60
C CYS A 5 3.07 -8.41 -4.68
N ASP A 6 1.77 -8.44 -5.06
CA ASP A 6 1.27 -7.67 -6.21
C ASP A 6 -0.02 -6.86 -5.97
N ILE A 7 -0.09 -6.15 -4.85
CA ILE A 7 -1.14 -5.12 -4.65
C ILE A 7 -0.78 -3.86 -5.44
N LYS A 8 -1.45 -3.66 -6.58
CA LYS A 8 -1.37 -2.45 -7.42
C LYS A 8 -2.76 -1.95 -7.78
N GLY A 9 -2.89 -0.66 -8.14
CA GLY A 9 -4.18 -0.07 -8.54
C GLY A 9 -4.85 -0.76 -9.73
N GLU A 10 -4.05 -1.37 -10.61
CA GLU A 10 -4.48 -2.21 -11.73
C GLU A 10 -5.17 -3.52 -11.30
N ASN A 11 -4.91 -3.97 -10.07
CA ASN A 11 -5.51 -5.15 -9.44
C ASN A 11 -6.68 -4.77 -8.50
N LEU A 12 -7.13 -3.52 -8.48
CA LEU A 12 -8.28 -3.07 -7.69
C LEU A 12 -9.50 -2.91 -8.58
N LEU A 13 -10.40 -3.89 -8.54
CA LEU A 13 -11.71 -3.80 -9.16
C LEU A 13 -12.65 -2.97 -8.29
N MET A 14 -13.30 -1.98 -8.87
CA MET A 14 -14.29 -1.16 -8.17
C MET A 14 -15.70 -1.57 -8.61
N GLN A 15 -16.52 -2.00 -7.66
CA GLN A 15 -17.95 -2.22 -7.86
C GLN A 15 -18.71 -1.01 -7.27
N CYS A 16 -19.30 -0.22 -8.15
CA CYS A 16 -20.23 0.85 -7.79
C CYS A 16 -21.64 0.40 -8.14
N THR A 17 -22.44 0.06 -7.12
CA THR A 17 -23.83 -0.34 -7.35
C THR A 17 -24.67 0.91 -7.58
N PRO A 18 -25.38 1.06 -8.72
CA PRO A 18 -26.20 2.24 -8.99
C PRO A 18 -27.22 2.48 -7.87
N GLY A 19 -27.27 3.71 -7.33
CA GLY A 19 -28.12 4.06 -6.19
C GLY A 19 -27.49 3.81 -4.81
N SER A 20 -26.32 3.16 -4.75
CA SER A 20 -25.52 3.12 -3.52
C SER A 20 -24.50 4.25 -3.51
N ASN A 21 -24.36 4.96 -2.39
CA ASN A 21 -23.25 5.89 -2.14
C ASN A 21 -21.96 5.13 -1.78
N ARG A 22 -21.78 3.91 -2.30
CA ARG A 22 -20.71 2.99 -1.88
C ARG A 22 -19.92 2.51 -3.09
N VAL A 23 -18.61 2.46 -2.91
CA VAL A 23 -17.69 1.81 -3.84
C VAL A 23 -17.05 0.66 -3.09
N ILE A 24 -17.32 -0.57 -3.55
CA ILE A 24 -16.67 -1.77 -3.03
C ILE A 24 -15.41 -1.98 -3.85
N VAL A 25 -14.24 -1.93 -3.22
CA VAL A 25 -12.97 -2.27 -3.86
C VAL A 25 -12.68 -3.74 -3.61
N LYS A 26 -12.51 -4.51 -4.67
CA LYS A 26 -12.12 -5.92 -4.67
C LYS A 26 -10.72 -6.03 -5.23
N ILE A 27 -9.83 -6.73 -4.53
CA ILE A 27 -8.53 -7.08 -5.10
C ILE A 27 -8.75 -8.26 -6.06
N ALA A 28 -8.29 -8.12 -7.30
CA ALA A 28 -8.25 -9.16 -8.29
C ALA A 28 -6.79 -9.52 -8.59
N ASP A 29 -6.58 -10.72 -9.14
CA ASP A 29 -5.26 -11.23 -9.51
C ASP A 29 -4.32 -11.54 -8.33
N PHE A 30 -4.58 -12.67 -7.67
CA PHE A 30 -3.62 -13.32 -6.76
C PHE A 30 -2.46 -14.01 -7.53
N GLY A 31 -2.28 -13.68 -8.81
CA GLY A 31 -1.44 -14.38 -9.76
C GLY A 31 -0.14 -13.65 -10.07
N LEU A 32 0.92 -13.99 -9.34
CA LEU A 32 2.27 -14.35 -9.82
C LEU A 32 3.30 -14.09 -8.73
N VAL A 33 3.38 -15.02 -7.76
CA VAL A 33 4.54 -15.14 -6.87
C VAL A 33 5.74 -15.56 -7.73
N LYS A 34 6.56 -14.59 -8.15
CA LYS A 34 7.82 -14.84 -8.85
C LYS A 34 8.98 -14.82 -7.84
N LEU A 35 9.49 -16.02 -7.62
CA LEU A 35 10.67 -16.40 -6.85
C LEU A 35 11.81 -15.36 -6.91
N GLN A 36 12.48 -15.15 -5.77
CA GLN A 36 13.58 -14.20 -5.46
C GLN A 36 14.64 -13.96 -6.55
N GLU A 37 14.82 -14.87 -7.50
CA GLU A 37 15.74 -14.72 -8.65
C GLU A 37 15.24 -13.69 -9.68
N GLN A 38 13.92 -13.59 -9.87
CA GLN A 38 13.35 -12.68 -10.85
C GLN A 38 13.21 -11.25 -10.34
N THR A 39 13.26 -10.96 -9.04
CA THR A 39 13.17 -9.57 -8.55
C THR A 39 14.30 -8.69 -9.09
N LYS A 40 15.52 -9.25 -9.24
CA LYS A 40 16.63 -8.55 -9.93
C LYS A 40 16.37 -8.32 -11.43
N GLN A 41 15.68 -9.25 -12.10
CA GLN A 41 15.31 -9.11 -13.52
C GLN A 41 14.05 -8.25 -13.73
N THR A 42 13.08 -8.24 -12.81
CA THR A 42 11.88 -7.40 -12.84
C THR A 42 12.24 -5.94 -12.58
N MET A 43 13.27 -5.68 -11.74
CA MET A 43 13.89 -4.36 -11.63
C MET A 43 14.48 -3.87 -12.98
N LEU A 44 14.87 -4.77 -13.87
CA LEU A 44 15.44 -4.49 -15.19
C LEU A 44 14.40 -4.52 -16.32
N MET A 45 13.26 -5.20 -16.14
CA MET A 45 12.26 -5.42 -17.18
C MET A 45 10.90 -4.81 -16.83
N SER A 46 10.85 -3.48 -16.81
CA SER A 46 9.65 -2.70 -17.14
C SER A 46 10.07 -1.29 -17.53
N ALA A 47 10.38 -1.11 -18.82
CA ALA A 47 10.79 0.16 -19.42
C ALA A 47 9.65 1.23 -19.48
N LYS A 48 8.68 1.21 -18.57
CA LYS A 48 7.53 2.13 -18.53
C LYS A 48 7.07 2.62 -17.15
N GLY A 49 7.77 2.32 -16.05
CA GLY A 49 7.39 2.90 -14.76
C GLY A 49 8.35 2.57 -13.63
N THR A 50 8.74 3.58 -12.85
CA THR A 50 9.41 3.39 -11.57
C THR A 50 8.49 2.55 -10.66
N PRO A 51 8.97 1.48 -10.02
CA PRO A 51 8.11 0.59 -9.23
C PRO A 51 7.82 1.19 -7.84
N LEU A 52 6.98 2.23 -7.80
CA LEU A 52 6.74 3.06 -6.62
C LEU A 52 5.99 2.36 -5.46
N ASN A 53 5.43 1.17 -5.71
CA ASN A 53 4.72 0.39 -4.68
C ASN A 53 5.63 -0.58 -3.93
N ILE A 54 6.87 -0.78 -4.35
CA ILE A 54 7.77 -1.75 -3.73
C ILE A 54 8.21 -1.26 -2.34
N ALA A 55 8.23 -2.19 -1.37
CA ALA A 55 8.68 -1.91 -0.02
C ALA A 55 10.19 -1.58 0.07
N PRO A 56 10.63 -0.69 0.98
CA PRO A 56 12.02 -0.23 1.06
C PRO A 56 13.04 -1.36 1.24
N GLU A 57 12.69 -2.40 1.99
CA GLU A 57 13.56 -3.55 2.24
C GLU A 57 13.93 -4.32 0.96
N LEU A 58 13.11 -4.25 -0.09
CA LEU A 58 13.35 -4.86 -1.39
C LEU A 58 14.20 -3.98 -2.33
N VAL A 59 14.28 -2.68 -2.05
CA VAL A 59 14.94 -1.68 -2.91
C VAL A 59 16.29 -1.22 -2.34
N VAL A 60 16.33 -0.97 -1.03
CA VAL A 60 17.50 -0.46 -0.28
C VAL A 60 17.91 -1.37 0.90
N GLY A 61 17.16 -2.43 1.19
CA GLY A 61 17.40 -3.33 2.33
C GLY A 61 18.04 -4.67 1.95
N ASP A 62 17.66 -5.71 2.69
CA ASP A 62 18.24 -7.07 2.56
C ASP A 62 17.65 -7.90 1.40
N GLY A 63 16.69 -7.34 0.67
CA GLY A 63 16.02 -8.01 -0.45
C GLY A 63 15.09 -9.15 -0.03
N LYS A 64 14.78 -9.30 1.26
CA LYS A 64 13.92 -10.38 1.75
C LYS A 64 12.47 -9.90 1.86
N ALA A 65 11.61 -10.48 1.04
CA ALA A 65 10.17 -10.34 1.15
C ALA A 65 9.60 -11.17 2.32
N ASP A 66 8.62 -10.59 3.00
CA ASP A 66 7.73 -11.19 3.98
C ASP A 66 6.37 -10.46 3.92
N ALA A 67 5.34 -10.90 4.65
CA ALA A 67 3.99 -10.33 4.62
C ALA A 67 3.94 -8.80 4.86
N LYS A 68 4.97 -8.19 5.44
CA LYS A 68 5.01 -6.75 5.65
C LYS A 68 5.18 -6.00 4.33
N VAL A 69 5.73 -6.61 3.28
CA VAL A 69 5.85 -5.97 1.96
C VAL A 69 4.47 -5.63 1.40
N ASP A 70 3.48 -6.49 1.64
CA ASP A 70 2.10 -6.30 1.20
C ASP A 70 1.41 -5.18 2.00
N VAL A 71 1.74 -5.07 3.29
CA VAL A 71 1.26 -3.96 4.15
C VAL A 71 1.77 -2.61 3.65
N TRP A 72 3.03 -2.55 3.18
CA TRP A 72 3.56 -1.35 2.54
C TRP A 72 2.83 -1.03 1.24
N SER A 73 2.71 -2.01 0.34
CA SER A 73 2.02 -1.86 -0.94
C SER A 73 0.58 -1.35 -0.76
N MET A 74 -0.13 -1.90 0.23
CA MET A 74 -1.47 -1.43 0.62
C MET A 74 -1.45 0.02 1.12
N GLY A 75 -0.46 0.39 1.93
CA GLY A 75 -0.27 1.77 2.38
C GLY A 75 -0.05 2.74 1.21
N VAL A 76 0.73 2.34 0.20
CA VAL A 76 0.96 3.15 -1.01
C VAL A 76 -0.34 3.33 -1.78
N VAL A 77 -1.10 2.26 -2.00
CA VAL A 77 -2.40 2.31 -2.66
C VAL A 77 -3.38 3.21 -1.92
N LEU A 78 -3.52 3.06 -0.61
CA LEU A 78 -4.43 3.87 0.19
C LEU A 78 -4.02 5.36 0.15
N PHE A 79 -2.72 5.64 0.20
CA PHE A 79 -2.18 6.98 0.05
C PHE A 79 -2.55 7.59 -1.31
N GLN A 80 -2.45 6.82 -2.40
CA GLN A 80 -2.83 7.28 -3.73
C GLN A 80 -4.33 7.54 -3.85
N LEU A 81 -5.17 6.67 -3.30
CA LEU A 81 -6.62 6.85 -3.32
C LEU A 81 -7.06 8.10 -2.55
N ALA A 82 -6.42 8.39 -1.42
CA ALA A 82 -6.76 9.54 -0.59
C ALA A 82 -6.09 10.85 -1.04
N GLY A 83 -4.84 10.75 -1.51
CA GLY A 83 -3.97 11.88 -1.80
C GLY A 83 -3.84 12.25 -3.28
N HIS A 84 -4.26 11.36 -4.19
CA HIS A 84 -4.05 11.46 -5.64
C HIS A 84 -2.58 11.59 -6.07
N GLU A 85 -1.66 11.16 -5.22
CA GLU A 85 -0.23 11.19 -5.50
C GLU A 85 0.48 10.02 -4.80
N TYR A 86 1.73 9.72 -5.19
CA TYR A 86 2.52 8.69 -4.51
C TYR A 86 3.18 9.25 -3.25
N PRO A 87 3.37 8.42 -2.20
CA PRO A 87 4.12 8.83 -1.00
C PRO A 87 5.58 9.16 -1.30
N ILE A 88 6.17 8.48 -2.29
CA ILE A 88 7.50 8.77 -2.83
C ILE A 88 7.38 9.02 -4.33
N LYS A 89 7.78 10.22 -4.77
CA LYS A 89 7.69 10.64 -6.18
C LYS A 89 9.04 10.49 -6.87
N ALA A 90 9.40 9.26 -7.21
CA ALA A 90 10.67 8.98 -7.85
C ALA A 90 10.54 8.85 -9.37
N THR A 91 11.51 9.42 -10.09
CA THR A 91 11.56 9.39 -11.57
C THR A 91 12.46 8.28 -12.13
N SER A 92 13.24 7.63 -11.27
CA SER A 92 14.09 6.48 -11.60
C SER A 92 14.29 5.58 -10.38
N VAL A 93 14.83 4.37 -10.58
CA VAL A 93 15.16 3.46 -9.47
C VAL A 93 16.22 4.05 -8.54
N LEU A 94 17.23 4.73 -9.09
CA LEU A 94 18.27 5.41 -8.30
C LEU A 94 17.68 6.54 -7.44
N ASP A 95 16.75 7.31 -8.02
CA ASP A 95 16.02 8.36 -7.31
C ASP A 95 15.12 7.78 -6.22
N LEU A 96 14.43 6.66 -6.50
CA LEU A 96 13.62 5.93 -5.52
C LEU A 96 14.46 5.46 -4.34
N GLN A 97 15.62 4.85 -4.60
CA GLN A 97 16.57 4.43 -3.57
C GLN A 97 17.00 5.61 -2.69
N LYS A 98 17.40 6.73 -3.31
CA LYS A 98 17.81 7.94 -2.61
C LYS A 98 16.69 8.51 -1.73
N LEU A 99 15.48 8.61 -2.25
CA LEU A 99 14.32 9.14 -1.52
C LEU A 99 13.90 8.20 -0.38
N MET A 100 13.94 6.88 -0.58
CA MET A 100 13.65 5.90 0.47
C MET A 100 14.65 5.98 1.63
N GLN A 101 15.93 6.29 1.36
CA GLN A 101 16.94 6.50 2.40
C GLN A 101 16.69 7.75 3.25
N GLN A 102 15.98 8.75 2.72
CA GLN A 102 15.60 9.94 3.49
C GLN A 102 14.52 9.66 4.53
N ARG A 103 13.80 8.53 4.39
CA ARG A 103 12.76 8.07 5.34
C ARG A 103 11.70 9.13 5.65
N GLN A 104 11.32 9.90 4.64
CA GLN A 104 10.38 11.00 4.79
C GLN A 104 9.19 10.84 3.85
N ILE A 105 7.99 11.03 4.39
CA ILE A 105 6.74 11.08 3.65
C ILE A 105 6.01 12.36 4.06
N THR A 106 5.61 13.16 3.08
CA THR A 106 4.92 14.43 3.30
C THR A 106 3.42 14.23 3.15
N ARG A 107 2.64 14.85 4.05
CA ARG A 107 1.18 14.79 4.01
C ARG A 107 0.63 15.59 2.81
N PRO A 108 -0.11 14.96 1.88
CA PRO A 108 -0.85 15.67 0.84
C PRO A 108 -1.90 16.59 1.44
N LYS A 109 -2.15 17.75 0.82
CA LYS A 109 -3.25 18.65 1.24
C LYS A 109 -4.62 18.00 1.12
N ALA A 110 -4.78 17.03 0.23
CA ALA A 110 -6.02 16.27 0.03
C ALA A 110 -6.37 15.35 1.22
N ILE A 111 -5.36 14.88 1.97
CA ILE A 111 -5.58 14.02 3.14
C ILE A 111 -5.84 14.90 4.36
N THR A 112 -7.10 15.22 4.62
CA THR A 112 -7.52 16.06 5.77
C THR A 112 -7.85 15.25 7.03
N ASP A 113 -8.20 13.98 6.88
CA ASP A 113 -8.49 13.06 7.99
C ASP A 113 -7.21 12.67 8.74
N ASN A 114 -7.18 12.98 10.04
CA ASN A 114 -6.05 12.67 10.92
C ASN A 114 -5.93 11.18 11.26
N LEU A 115 -7.03 10.44 11.35
CA LEU A 115 -6.99 9.00 11.60
C LEU A 115 -6.48 8.24 10.37
N LEU A 116 -6.87 8.68 9.17
CA LEU A 116 -6.32 8.16 7.93
C LEU A 116 -4.82 8.43 7.82
N TRP A 117 -4.41 9.66 8.14
CA TRP A 117 -2.99 10.02 8.13
C TRP A 117 -2.17 9.19 9.13
N ASP A 118 -2.67 9.00 10.35
CA ASP A 118 -2.03 8.16 11.36
C ASP A 118 -1.90 6.69 10.91
N LEU A 119 -2.95 6.13 10.30
CA LEU A 119 -2.91 4.80 9.71
C LEU A 119 -1.83 4.71 8.63
N LEU A 120 -1.79 5.66 7.69
CA LEU A 120 -0.82 5.69 6.60
C LEU A 120 0.62 5.74 7.13
N MET A 121 0.88 6.50 8.19
CA MET A 121 2.21 6.57 8.82
C MET A 121 2.62 5.28 9.52
N LYS A 122 1.66 4.44 9.96
CA LYS A 122 1.94 3.10 10.47
C LYS A 122 2.19 2.10 9.33
N LEU A 123 1.40 2.14 8.26
CA LEU A 123 1.57 1.25 7.10
C LEU A 123 2.86 1.52 6.34
N LEU A 124 3.25 2.79 6.21
CA LEU A 124 4.41 3.25 5.44
C LEU A 124 5.67 3.43 6.30
N GLN A 125 5.87 2.55 7.28
CA GLN A 125 7.11 2.48 8.04
C GLN A 125 8.25 1.91 7.19
N PHE A 126 9.38 2.63 7.14
CA PHE A 126 10.54 2.25 6.34
C PHE A 126 11.30 1.06 6.89
N ASP A 127 11.30 0.87 8.22
CA ASP A 127 11.74 -0.38 8.82
C ASP A 127 10.54 -1.32 8.95
N LYS A 128 10.64 -2.51 8.36
CA LYS A 128 9.59 -3.52 8.41
C LYS A 128 9.29 -4.02 9.83
N LYS A 129 10.21 -3.84 10.78
CA LYS A 129 9.99 -4.17 12.20
C LYS A 129 8.98 -3.25 12.87
N ASP A 130 8.95 -1.99 12.46
CA ASP A 130 8.04 -0.97 12.99
C ASP A 130 6.69 -0.99 12.26
N ARG A 131 6.62 -1.67 11.10
CA ARG A 131 5.40 -1.84 10.32
C ARG A 131 4.46 -2.86 11.00
N PRO A 132 3.15 -2.57 11.18
CA PRO A 132 2.21 -3.52 11.77
C PRO A 132 1.94 -4.72 10.84
N THR A 133 1.40 -5.82 11.37
CA THR A 133 0.83 -6.88 10.52
C THR A 133 -0.50 -6.38 9.92
N ALA A 134 -1.01 -7.04 8.88
CA ALA A 134 -2.32 -6.71 8.34
C ALA A 134 -3.43 -6.81 9.41
N GLU A 135 -3.38 -7.84 10.25
CA GLU A 135 -4.31 -8.01 11.38
C GLU A 135 -4.22 -6.84 12.37
N GLN A 136 -3.01 -6.43 12.76
CA GLN A 136 -2.80 -5.29 13.65
C GLN A 136 -3.26 -3.97 13.02
N ALA A 137 -3.04 -3.79 11.72
CA ALA A 137 -3.49 -2.61 10.99
C ALA A 137 -5.02 -2.50 10.94
N LEU A 138 -5.73 -3.63 10.83
CA LEU A 138 -7.20 -3.66 10.86
C LEU A 138 -7.80 -3.26 12.21
N GLN A 139 -7.01 -3.34 13.30
CA GLN A 139 -7.44 -2.87 14.62
C GLN A 139 -7.29 -1.36 14.81
N HIS A 140 -6.79 -0.63 13.80
CA HIS A 140 -6.57 0.80 13.88
C HIS A 140 -7.89 1.57 14.10
N PRO A 141 -7.91 2.67 14.89
CA PRO A 141 -9.11 3.50 15.10
C PRO A 141 -9.77 4.03 13.83
N TYR A 142 -9.03 4.09 12.72
CA TYR A 142 -9.60 4.39 11.41
C TYR A 142 -10.66 3.37 10.96
N PHE A 143 -10.47 2.08 11.29
CA PHE A 143 -11.39 0.99 10.98
C PHE A 143 -12.28 0.57 12.16
N THR A 144 -11.92 0.93 13.39
CA THR A 144 -12.63 0.52 14.61
C THR A 144 -13.36 1.65 15.33
N GLY A 145 -13.21 2.90 14.87
CA GLY A 145 -13.90 4.06 15.43
C GLY A 145 -15.41 4.05 15.16
N GLU A 146 -16.16 4.94 15.82
CA GLU A 146 -17.63 5.05 15.68
C GLU A 146 -18.08 5.22 14.22
N GLN A 147 -17.32 5.97 13.41
CA GLN A 147 -17.61 6.18 11.99
C GLN A 147 -17.51 4.87 11.17
N ALA A 148 -16.64 3.95 11.56
CA ALA A 148 -16.48 2.65 10.92
C ALA A 148 -17.47 1.61 11.46
N THR A 149 -17.89 1.74 12.72
CA THR A 149 -18.92 0.89 13.34
C THR A 149 -20.29 1.09 12.68
N LEU A 150 -20.60 2.32 12.26
CA LEU A 150 -21.75 2.60 11.40
C LEU A 150 -21.65 1.88 10.04
N PHE A 151 -20.42 1.69 9.52
CA PHE A 151 -20.18 1.05 8.22
C PHE A 151 -20.40 -0.47 8.24
N THR A 152 -20.02 -1.16 9.32
CA THR A 152 -20.22 -2.62 9.47
C THR A 152 -21.66 -3.00 9.71
N GLN A 153 -22.43 -2.17 10.43
CA GLN A 153 -23.87 -2.39 10.65
C GLN A 153 -24.68 -2.36 9.35
N PHE A 154 -24.14 -1.67 8.34
CA PHE A 154 -24.78 -1.43 7.05
C PHE A 154 -24.36 -2.41 5.94
N ILE A 155 -23.40 -3.32 6.20
CA ILE A 155 -22.94 -4.37 5.26
C ILE A 155 -23.64 -5.71 5.53
N LEU A 156 -24.28 -5.88 6.68
CA LEU A 156 -25.04 -7.07 7.06
C LEU A 156 -26.56 -6.97 6.78
N GLU A 157 -27.00 -5.89 6.13
CA GLU A 157 -28.33 -5.74 5.51
C GLU A 157 -28.19 -5.64 3.99
#